data_AF-A0A1A9HP40-F1
#
_entry.id   AF-A0A1A9HP40-F1
#
_cell.length_a   1.000
_cell.length_b   1.000
_cell.length_c   1.000
_cell.angle_alpha   90.00
_cell.angle_beta   90.00
_cell.angle_gamma   90.00
#
_symmetry.space_group_name_H-M   'P 1'
#
loop_
_entity.id
_entity.type
_entity.pdbx_description
1 polymer ?
#
loop_
_entity_poly.entity_id
_entity_poly.type
_entity_poly.pdbx_seq_one_letter_code
_entity_poly.pdbx_strand_id
1 'polypeptide(L)'
;MASRLFPLDALRAAAAQLIVLHHLSVYGPIAEAMHGLFPLLSGWLYDYGRMAVQVFLVLGGYLSARALSAQESQLRRSAPALLAQRYWRLVPPFMAAVGLTLLASWLVEPLLPELVPTQVHLTQILAHALLLHDLMSVEALTVGAWYVAIDFQLFALLLLVMWALRCLPLTRASRQWMAPAVVGALCAASLLKFNRMADMDAYAIYFFGAYGLGVLLCWCQGWAPAARRAGLLALGGLMVAALALQFRERLVVAALTAVVIVLWRRGTLPAWFERHGQGPVQSMARHAYALFLVHFPVCLLVNALYEHRAESPAPMLDALAPLALVAAWFLSNLAALPFHRWIEAPLLRWRPRAAVLPQGVAIR
;
A
#
# COMPACT_ATOMS: atom_id res chain seq x y z
N MET A 1 0.48 9.75 -23.48
CA MET A 1 0.15 9.89 -22.04
C MET A 1 0.55 8.64 -21.22
N ALA A 2 0.39 7.42 -21.76
CA ALA A 2 0.72 6.16 -21.08
C ALA A 2 2.20 6.03 -20.60
N SER A 3 3.16 6.56 -21.37
CA SER A 3 4.59 6.46 -21.04
C SER A 3 5.03 7.22 -19.77
N ARG A 4 4.24 8.19 -19.28
CA ARG A 4 4.59 8.99 -18.08
C ARG A 4 4.18 8.34 -16.76
N LEU A 5 3.27 7.36 -16.79
CA LEU A 5 2.79 6.67 -15.58
C LEU A 5 3.35 5.26 -15.43
N PHE A 6 3.89 4.70 -16.51
CA PHE A 6 4.53 3.38 -16.52
C PHE A 6 5.47 3.09 -15.34
N PRO A 7 6.33 4.01 -14.85
CA PRO A 7 7.25 3.69 -13.75
C PRO A 7 6.53 3.50 -12.44
N LEU A 8 5.50 4.30 -12.20
CA LEU A 8 4.66 4.20 -11.02
C LEU A 8 3.87 2.90 -11.06
N ASP A 9 3.39 2.51 -12.25
CA ASP A 9 2.68 1.25 -12.46
C ASP A 9 3.62 0.04 -12.30
N ALA A 10 4.84 0.09 -12.84
CA ALA A 10 5.84 -0.96 -12.69
C ALA A 10 6.27 -1.14 -11.23
N LEU A 11 6.58 -0.05 -10.52
CA LEU A 11 6.89 -0.08 -9.10
C LEU A 11 5.72 -0.67 -8.29
N ARG A 12 4.49 -0.23 -8.57
CA ARG A 12 3.29 -0.75 -7.91
C ARG A 12 3.08 -2.24 -8.18
N ALA A 13 3.21 -2.68 -9.43
CA ALA A 13 3.06 -4.08 -9.82
C ALA A 13 4.11 -4.95 -9.13
N ALA A 14 5.39 -4.56 -9.18
CA ALA A 14 6.48 -5.28 -8.53
C ALA A 14 6.29 -5.35 -7.00
N ALA A 15 5.93 -4.22 -6.37
CA ALA A 15 5.66 -4.18 -4.94
C ALA A 15 4.49 -5.10 -4.55
N ALA A 16 3.42 -5.15 -5.35
CA ALA A 16 2.31 -6.06 -5.09
C ALA A 16 2.74 -7.52 -5.11
N GLN A 17 3.56 -7.92 -6.09
CA GLN A 17 4.07 -9.30 -6.18
C GLN A 17 4.97 -9.65 -4.99
N LEU A 18 5.88 -8.75 -4.59
CA LEU A 18 6.75 -8.97 -3.44
C LEU A 18 5.95 -9.12 -2.13
N ILE A 19 4.86 -8.37 -1.97
CA ILE A 19 3.97 -8.52 -0.81
C ILE A 19 3.25 -9.86 -0.83
N VAL A 20 2.76 -10.32 -1.97
CA VAL A 20 2.12 -11.64 -2.05
C VAL A 20 3.13 -12.73 -1.71
N LEU A 21 4.33 -12.68 -2.28
CA LEU A 21 5.39 -13.65 -2.00
C LEU A 21 5.86 -13.61 -0.55
N HIS A 22 5.90 -12.43 0.08
CA HIS A 22 6.15 -12.30 1.52
C HIS A 22 5.13 -13.09 2.33
N HIS A 23 3.83 -12.88 2.12
CA HIS A 23 2.82 -13.61 2.89
C HIS A 23 2.84 -15.12 2.58
N LEU A 24 3.14 -15.54 1.35
CA LEU A 24 3.35 -16.95 1.03
C LEU A 24 4.58 -17.57 1.70
N SER A 25 5.56 -16.76 2.13
CA SER A 25 6.71 -17.21 2.92
C SER A 25 6.47 -17.16 4.44
N VAL A 26 5.33 -16.64 4.88
CA VAL A 26 5.01 -16.47 6.32
C VAL A 26 3.97 -17.47 6.81
N TYR A 27 2.97 -17.81 5.99
CA TYR A 27 1.76 -18.50 6.46
C TYR A 27 1.62 -19.92 5.90
N GLY A 28 1.45 -20.87 6.83
CA GLY A 28 1.00 -22.24 6.57
C GLY A 28 2.10 -23.23 6.17
N PRO A 29 1.74 -24.52 5.99
CA PRO A 29 2.68 -25.62 5.74
C PRO A 29 3.54 -25.43 4.49
N ILE A 30 3.03 -24.75 3.45
CA ILE A 30 3.82 -24.45 2.24
C ILE A 30 5.02 -23.57 2.60
N ALA A 31 4.84 -22.59 3.48
CA ALA A 31 5.93 -21.69 3.91
C ALA A 31 7.00 -22.46 4.69
N GLU A 32 6.59 -23.37 5.57
CA GLU A 32 7.49 -24.23 6.37
C GLU A 32 8.30 -25.17 5.47
N ALA A 33 7.66 -25.87 4.55
CA ALA A 33 8.32 -26.74 3.58
C ALA A 33 9.28 -25.96 2.66
N MET A 34 8.86 -24.77 2.19
CA MET A 34 9.72 -23.88 1.40
C MET A 34 10.92 -23.38 2.19
N HIS A 35 10.79 -23.15 3.50
CA HIS A 35 11.90 -22.79 4.36
C HIS A 35 12.89 -23.96 4.52
N GLY A 36 12.40 -25.20 4.66
CA GLY A 36 13.25 -26.39 4.69
C GLY A 36 14.04 -26.61 3.39
N LEU A 37 13.39 -26.40 2.23
CA LEU A 37 14.02 -26.64 0.92
C LEU A 37 14.89 -25.48 0.41
N PHE A 38 14.42 -24.24 0.60
CA PHE A 38 15.05 -23.03 0.07
C PHE A 38 15.20 -21.96 1.16
N PRO A 39 15.96 -22.23 2.24
CA PRO A 39 16.00 -21.38 3.44
C PRO A 39 16.43 -19.95 3.14
N LEU A 40 17.40 -19.75 2.23
CA LEU A 40 17.88 -18.42 1.86
C LEU A 40 16.81 -17.60 1.13
N LEU A 41 16.07 -18.22 0.21
CA LEU A 41 15.02 -17.54 -0.55
C LEU A 41 13.81 -17.24 0.34
N SER A 42 13.36 -18.24 1.10
CA SER A 42 12.21 -18.13 2.01
C SER A 42 12.50 -17.09 3.11
N GLY A 43 13.67 -17.16 3.73
CA GLY A 43 14.10 -16.17 4.72
C GLY A 43 14.19 -14.75 4.14
N TRP A 44 14.74 -14.59 2.92
CA TRP A 44 14.79 -13.28 2.29
C TRP A 44 13.38 -12.69 2.02
N LEU A 45 12.44 -13.51 1.53
CA LEU A 45 11.05 -13.09 1.33
C LEU A 45 10.35 -12.76 2.65
N TYR A 46 10.60 -13.54 3.69
CA TYR A 46 10.07 -13.35 5.03
C TYR A 46 10.54 -12.01 5.62
N ASP A 47 11.85 -11.76 5.63
CA ASP A 47 12.42 -10.57 6.26
C ASP A 47 12.18 -9.27 5.45
N TYR A 48 12.40 -9.35 4.14
CA TYR A 48 12.50 -8.17 3.27
C TYR A 48 11.28 -7.94 2.39
N GLY A 49 10.49 -8.97 2.08
CA GLY A 49 9.36 -8.83 1.16
C GLY A 49 8.31 -7.81 1.63
N ARG A 50 8.05 -7.74 2.95
CA ARG A 50 7.18 -6.71 3.57
C ARG A 50 7.64 -5.27 3.35
N MET A 51 8.92 -5.05 3.05
CA MET A 51 9.45 -3.70 2.82
C MET A 51 8.91 -3.06 1.54
N ALA A 52 8.33 -3.86 0.63
CA ALA A 52 7.63 -3.37 -0.54
C ALA A 52 6.47 -2.41 -0.20
N VAL A 53 5.93 -2.44 1.03
CA VAL A 53 4.99 -1.43 1.54
C VAL A 53 5.52 -0.01 1.36
N GLN A 54 6.83 0.21 1.51
CA GLN A 54 7.45 1.53 1.39
C GLN A 54 7.29 2.11 -0.02
N VAL A 55 7.27 1.26 -1.05
CA VAL A 55 6.98 1.67 -2.43
C VAL A 55 5.56 2.23 -2.50
N PHE A 56 4.58 1.52 -1.93
CA PHE A 56 3.19 1.97 -1.89
C PHE A 56 3.00 3.27 -1.11
N LEU A 57 3.71 3.45 0.00
CA LEU A 57 3.66 4.69 0.80
C LEU A 57 4.18 5.89 0.01
N VAL A 58 5.35 5.77 -0.62
CA VAL A 58 5.92 6.86 -1.45
C VAL A 58 5.02 7.17 -2.64
N LEU A 59 4.54 6.15 -3.36
CA LEU A 59 3.61 6.33 -4.48
C LEU A 59 2.27 6.93 -4.02
N GLY A 60 1.77 6.48 -2.87
CA GLY A 60 0.54 6.96 -2.25
C GLY A 60 0.62 8.45 -1.95
N GLY A 61 1.70 8.90 -1.30
CA GLY A 61 1.94 10.31 -1.01
C GLY A 61 2.06 11.15 -2.27
N TYR A 62 2.81 10.66 -3.27
CA TYR A 62 2.95 11.33 -4.57
C TYR A 62 1.61 11.53 -5.27
N LEU A 63 0.80 10.47 -5.36
CA LEU A 63 -0.50 10.51 -6.05
C LEU A 63 -1.53 11.34 -5.29
N SER A 64 -1.53 11.27 -3.95
CA SER A 64 -2.40 12.07 -3.09
C SER A 64 -2.06 13.56 -3.19
N ALA A 65 -0.78 13.92 -3.17
CA ALA A 65 -0.34 15.30 -3.36
C ALA A 65 -0.85 15.86 -4.69
N ARG A 66 -0.71 15.08 -5.78
CA ARG A 66 -1.22 15.47 -7.10
C ARG A 66 -2.73 15.68 -7.10
N ALA A 67 -3.49 14.75 -6.51
CA ALA A 67 -4.94 14.83 -6.46
C ALA A 67 -5.45 16.00 -5.59
N LEU A 68 -4.88 16.18 -4.40
CA LEU A 68 -5.28 17.24 -3.48
C LEU A 68 -4.87 18.62 -3.98
N SER A 69 -3.70 18.75 -4.64
CA SER A 69 -3.29 20.02 -5.25
C SER A 69 -4.20 20.46 -6.39
N ALA A 70 -4.81 19.52 -7.13
CA ALA A 70 -5.82 19.86 -8.15
C ALA A 70 -7.09 20.48 -7.54
N GLN A 71 -7.37 20.17 -6.26
CA GLN A 71 -8.54 20.64 -5.52
C GLN A 71 -8.22 21.76 -4.51
N GLU A 72 -6.99 22.28 -4.48
CA GLU A 72 -6.50 23.21 -3.42
C GLU A 72 -7.43 24.39 -3.19
N SER A 73 -7.94 24.99 -4.26
CA SER A 73 -8.76 26.20 -4.18
C SER A 73 -10.12 25.95 -3.50
N GLN A 74 -10.59 24.71 -3.53
CA GLN A 74 -11.92 24.29 -3.08
C GLN A 74 -11.88 23.45 -1.79
N LEU A 75 -10.69 23.16 -1.24
CA LEU A 75 -10.49 22.28 -0.08
C LEU A 75 -11.37 22.62 1.13
N ARG A 76 -11.65 23.90 1.40
CA ARG A 76 -12.55 24.30 2.50
C ARG A 76 -13.93 23.62 2.41
N ARG A 77 -14.43 23.44 1.19
CA ARG A 77 -15.74 22.83 0.92
C ARG A 77 -15.62 21.35 0.55
N SER A 78 -14.57 20.96 -0.18
CA SER A 78 -14.43 19.61 -0.70
C SER A 78 -13.78 18.61 0.27
N ALA A 79 -13.11 19.05 1.35
CA ALA A 79 -12.39 18.14 2.24
C ALA A 79 -13.22 16.98 2.82
N PRO A 80 -14.44 17.18 3.37
CA PRO A 80 -15.25 16.07 3.85
C PRO A 80 -15.58 15.04 2.76
N ALA A 81 -15.93 15.52 1.57
CA ALA A 81 -16.24 14.67 0.42
C ALA A 81 -15.00 13.91 -0.09
N LEU A 82 -13.81 14.53 -0.08
CA LEU A 82 -12.55 13.89 -0.45
C LEU A 82 -12.15 12.79 0.56
N LEU A 83 -12.37 13.02 1.86
CA LEU A 83 -12.14 12.01 2.89
C LEU A 83 -13.10 10.84 2.73
N ALA A 84 -14.40 11.12 2.56
CA ALA A 84 -15.41 10.11 2.31
C ALA A 84 -15.10 9.31 1.03
N GLN A 85 -14.67 9.98 -0.05
CA GLN A 85 -14.27 9.31 -1.28
C GLN A 85 -13.08 8.37 -1.08
N ARG A 86 -12.09 8.74 -0.25
CA ARG A 86 -10.97 7.84 0.09
C ARG A 86 -11.44 6.64 0.89
N TYR A 87 -12.30 6.85 1.88
CA TYR A 87 -12.89 5.78 2.68
C TYR A 87 -13.66 4.79 1.80
N TRP A 88 -14.60 5.27 0.98
CA TRP A 88 -15.43 4.44 0.10
C TRP A 88 -14.64 3.72 -1.00
N ARG A 89 -13.46 4.24 -1.37
CA ARG A 89 -12.55 3.57 -2.28
C ARG A 89 -11.83 2.39 -1.61
N LEU A 90 -11.52 2.49 -0.32
CA LEU A 90 -10.70 1.51 0.39
C LEU A 90 -11.59 0.45 1.07
N VAL A 91 -12.51 0.89 1.92
CA VAL A 91 -13.17 0.06 2.93
C VAL A 91 -14.15 -0.96 2.33
N PRO A 92 -15.05 -0.62 1.40
CA PRO A 92 -16.02 -1.60 0.92
C PRO A 92 -15.38 -2.80 0.20
N PRO A 93 -14.42 -2.62 -0.75
CA PRO A 93 -13.68 -3.76 -1.29
C PRO A 93 -12.90 -4.51 -0.19
N PHE A 94 -12.28 -3.79 0.75
CA PHE A 94 -11.58 -4.41 1.87
C PHE A 94 -12.50 -5.30 2.72
N MET A 95 -13.69 -4.84 3.07
CA MET A 95 -14.66 -5.63 3.85
C MET A 95 -15.22 -6.82 3.07
N ALA A 96 -15.36 -6.70 1.74
CA ALA A 96 -15.68 -7.85 0.90
C ALA A 96 -14.56 -8.92 0.96
N ALA A 97 -13.29 -8.50 0.96
CA ALA A 97 -12.16 -9.41 1.10
C ALA A 97 -12.03 -10.00 2.51
N VAL A 98 -12.37 -9.25 3.56
CA VAL A 98 -12.53 -9.80 4.92
C VAL A 98 -13.59 -10.90 4.90
N GLY A 99 -14.75 -10.67 4.29
CA GLY A 99 -15.78 -11.71 4.14
C GLY A 99 -15.30 -12.96 3.40
N LEU A 100 -14.54 -12.80 2.30
CA LEU A 100 -13.92 -13.91 1.59
C LEU A 100 -12.89 -14.65 2.47
N THR A 101 -12.13 -13.91 3.28
CA THR A 101 -11.17 -14.49 4.23
C THR A 101 -11.89 -15.32 5.28
N LEU A 102 -12.94 -14.79 5.90
CA LEU A 102 -13.73 -15.53 6.88
C LEU A 102 -14.38 -16.79 6.29
N LEU A 103 -14.87 -16.71 5.06
CA LEU A 103 -15.40 -17.88 4.35
C LEU A 103 -14.31 -18.93 4.09
N ALA A 104 -13.13 -18.49 3.63
CA ALA A 104 -11.99 -19.39 3.44
C ALA A 104 -11.53 -20.00 4.77
N SER A 105 -11.46 -19.20 5.84
CA SER A 105 -11.14 -19.66 7.19
C SER A 105 -12.08 -20.75 7.66
N TRP A 106 -13.39 -20.59 7.47
CA TRP A 106 -14.38 -21.62 7.83
C TRP A 106 -14.19 -22.94 7.06
N LEU A 107 -13.77 -22.88 5.79
CA LEU A 107 -13.48 -24.08 4.99
C LEU A 107 -12.17 -24.76 5.40
N VAL A 108 -11.21 -23.97 5.90
CA VAL A 108 -9.84 -24.39 6.22
C VAL A 108 -9.72 -24.88 7.66
N GLU A 109 -10.54 -24.36 8.58
CA GLU A 109 -10.55 -24.68 10.01
C GLU A 109 -10.50 -26.19 10.33
N PRO A 110 -11.24 -27.09 9.63
CA PRO A 110 -11.17 -28.52 9.94
C PRO A 110 -9.82 -29.18 9.63
N LEU A 111 -9.02 -28.57 8.75
CA LEU A 111 -7.73 -29.09 8.29
C LEU A 111 -6.54 -28.39 8.95
N LEU A 112 -6.62 -27.06 9.10
CA LEU A 112 -5.56 -26.19 9.62
C LEU A 112 -6.14 -25.17 10.62
N PRO A 113 -6.59 -25.61 11.81
CA PRO A 113 -7.24 -24.74 12.80
C PRO A 113 -6.32 -23.62 13.32
N GLU A 114 -5.00 -23.82 13.31
CA GLU A 114 -3.99 -22.84 13.73
C GLU A 114 -3.81 -21.68 12.74
N LEU A 115 -4.25 -21.83 11.49
CA LEU A 115 -4.10 -20.81 10.44
C LEU A 115 -5.29 -19.83 10.38
N VAL A 116 -6.31 -20.04 11.22
CA VAL A 116 -7.59 -19.32 11.15
C VAL A 116 -7.99 -18.77 12.51
N PRO A 117 -8.75 -17.65 12.57
CA PRO A 117 -9.19 -17.10 13.84
C PRO A 117 -10.18 -18.05 14.53
N THR A 118 -9.95 -18.32 15.82
CA THR A 118 -10.79 -19.23 16.62
C THR A 118 -12.19 -18.68 16.88
N GLN A 119 -12.32 -17.37 17.06
CA GLN A 119 -13.59 -16.68 17.24
C GLN A 119 -13.55 -15.32 16.58
N VAL A 120 -14.69 -14.91 16.01
CA VAL A 120 -14.85 -13.59 15.39
C VAL A 120 -16.01 -12.87 16.05
N HIS A 121 -15.72 -11.70 16.63
CA HIS A 121 -16.73 -10.89 17.30
C HIS A 121 -17.24 -9.76 16.39
N LEU A 122 -18.48 -9.33 16.60
CA LEU A 122 -19.05 -8.19 15.88
C LEU A 122 -18.21 -6.91 16.07
N THR A 123 -17.68 -6.70 17.28
CA THR A 123 -16.79 -5.56 17.58
C THR A 123 -15.51 -5.58 16.75
N GLN A 124 -14.94 -6.75 16.49
CA GLN A 124 -13.79 -6.92 15.61
C GLN A 124 -14.14 -6.56 14.16
N ILE A 125 -15.27 -7.04 13.64
CA ILE A 125 -15.73 -6.68 12.29
C ILE A 125 -15.96 -5.17 12.17
N LEU A 126 -16.58 -4.55 13.18
CA LEU A 126 -16.78 -3.10 13.22
C LEU A 126 -15.46 -2.33 13.31
N ALA A 127 -14.49 -2.81 14.09
CA ALA A 127 -13.16 -2.22 14.14
C ALA A 127 -12.43 -2.29 12.79
N HIS A 128 -12.63 -3.35 12.01
CA HIS A 128 -12.12 -3.43 10.64
C HIS A 128 -12.84 -2.47 9.70
N ALA A 129 -14.17 -2.41 9.75
CA ALA A 129 -14.96 -1.49 8.94
C ALA A 129 -14.59 -0.02 9.20
N LEU A 130 -14.33 0.33 10.47
CA LEU A 130 -13.92 1.68 10.87
C LEU A 130 -12.43 1.95 10.75
N LEU A 131 -11.61 0.94 10.37
CA LEU A 131 -10.15 1.02 10.31
C LEU A 131 -9.48 1.36 11.66
N LEU A 132 -10.03 0.81 12.75
CA LEU A 132 -9.59 1.00 14.15
C LEU A 132 -8.96 -0.24 14.78
N HIS A 133 -8.88 -1.37 14.07
CA HIS A 133 -8.45 -2.66 14.62
C HIS A 133 -7.08 -2.61 15.33
N ASP A 134 -6.06 -2.00 14.73
CA ASP A 134 -4.74 -1.88 15.37
C ASP A 134 -4.77 -0.94 16.58
N LEU A 135 -5.54 0.15 16.53
CA LEU A 135 -5.69 1.09 17.64
C LEU A 135 -6.41 0.46 18.83
N MET A 136 -7.31 -0.49 18.56
CA MET A 136 -8.03 -1.26 19.57
C MET A 136 -7.29 -2.54 19.96
N SER A 137 -6.10 -2.80 19.40
CA SER A 137 -5.32 -4.03 19.61
C SER A 137 -6.14 -5.30 19.32
N VAL A 138 -7.00 -5.23 18.31
CA VAL A 138 -7.80 -6.38 17.85
C VAL A 138 -7.07 -7.07 16.71
N GLU A 139 -7.01 -8.40 16.76
CA GLU A 139 -6.36 -9.22 15.74
C GLU A 139 -6.92 -8.95 14.33
N ALA A 140 -6.03 -8.86 13.35
CA ALA A 140 -6.38 -8.61 11.96
C ALA A 140 -7.06 -9.84 11.34
N LEU A 141 -8.24 -9.65 10.75
CA LEU A 141 -9.01 -10.71 10.09
C LEU A 141 -8.46 -11.12 8.71
N THR A 142 -7.52 -10.36 8.16
CA THR A 142 -6.87 -10.66 6.88
C THR A 142 -5.51 -9.97 6.83
N VAL A 143 -4.55 -10.54 6.11
CA VAL A 143 -3.25 -9.90 5.97
C VAL A 143 -3.38 -8.62 5.16
N GLY A 144 -2.62 -7.59 5.54
CA GLY A 144 -2.68 -6.28 4.91
C GLY A 144 -3.79 -5.34 5.41
N ALA A 145 -4.66 -5.76 6.34
CA ALA A 145 -5.65 -4.89 6.99
C ALA A 145 -5.02 -3.61 7.56
N TRP A 146 -3.89 -3.78 8.25
CA TRP A 146 -3.05 -2.71 8.77
C TRP A 146 -2.71 -1.64 7.71
N TYR A 147 -2.29 -2.06 6.51
CA TYR A 147 -1.92 -1.12 5.45
C TYR A 147 -3.12 -0.28 4.98
N VAL A 148 -4.32 -0.88 4.91
CA VAL A 148 -5.53 -0.17 4.51
C VAL A 148 -5.85 0.94 5.52
N ALA A 149 -5.72 0.65 6.81
CA ALA A 149 -5.89 1.64 7.87
C ALA A 149 -4.85 2.76 7.77
N ILE A 150 -3.56 2.41 7.65
CA ILE A 150 -2.48 3.39 7.54
C ILE A 150 -2.60 4.26 6.28
N ASP A 151 -2.96 3.70 5.12
CA ASP A 151 -3.15 4.48 3.89
C ASP A 151 -4.27 5.51 4.04
N PHE A 152 -5.37 5.14 4.70
CA PHE A 152 -6.45 6.07 5.01
C PHE A 152 -6.00 7.17 5.98
N GLN A 153 -5.34 6.80 7.09
CA GLN A 153 -4.82 7.76 8.06
C GLN A 153 -3.82 8.74 7.44
N LEU A 154 -2.91 8.28 6.57
CA LEU A 154 -1.92 9.12 5.89
C LEU A 154 -2.58 10.12 4.93
N PHE A 155 -3.59 9.67 4.17
CA PHE A 155 -4.37 10.55 3.32
C PHE A 155 -5.13 11.60 4.16
N ALA A 156 -5.78 11.17 5.25
CA ALA A 156 -6.51 12.05 6.15
C ALA A 156 -5.59 13.10 6.78
N LEU A 157 -4.39 12.71 7.23
CA LEU A 157 -3.39 13.62 7.79
C LEU A 157 -2.92 14.66 6.77
N LEU A 158 -2.59 14.25 5.54
CA LEU A 158 -2.21 15.19 4.49
C LEU A 158 -3.36 16.14 4.13
N LEU A 159 -4.58 15.61 3.99
CA LEU A 159 -5.78 16.41 3.73
C LEU A 159 -6.02 17.44 4.84
N LEU A 160 -5.87 17.03 6.11
CA LEU A 160 -6.02 17.90 7.27
C LEU A 160 -5.00 19.05 7.24
N VAL A 161 -3.73 18.75 6.96
CA VAL A 161 -2.67 19.78 6.82
C VAL A 161 -3.02 20.78 5.72
N MET A 162 -3.40 20.29 4.53
CA MET A 162 -3.74 21.17 3.40
C MET A 162 -5.02 21.98 3.66
N TRP A 163 -6.03 21.36 4.27
CA TRP A 163 -7.27 22.04 4.66
C TRP A 163 -7.02 23.11 5.73
N ALA A 164 -6.23 22.81 6.76
CA ALA A 164 -5.89 23.77 7.81
C ALA A 164 -5.16 25.00 7.24
N LEU A 165 -4.15 24.79 6.39
CA LEU A 165 -3.45 25.87 5.70
C LEU A 165 -4.39 26.70 4.81
N ARG A 166 -5.42 26.07 4.22
CA ARG A 166 -6.44 26.75 3.43
C ARG A 166 -7.39 27.57 4.31
N CYS A 167 -7.68 27.13 5.52
CA CYS A 167 -8.54 27.84 6.48
C CYS A 167 -7.88 29.10 7.05
N LEU A 168 -6.54 29.13 7.12
CA LEU A 168 -5.79 30.32 7.55
C LEU A 168 -5.89 31.48 6.53
N PRO A 169 -5.83 32.75 6.99
CA PRO A 169 -5.88 33.95 6.14
C PRO A 169 -4.53 34.22 5.43
N LEU A 170 -3.98 33.19 4.78
CA LEU A 170 -2.70 33.25 4.09
C LEU A 170 -2.88 33.67 2.63
N THR A 171 -1.89 34.39 2.08
CA THR A 171 -1.83 34.60 0.64
C THR A 171 -1.56 33.28 -0.10
N ARG A 172 -1.86 33.23 -1.40
CA ARG A 172 -1.55 32.06 -2.23
C ARG A 172 -0.05 31.75 -2.23
N ALA A 173 0.79 32.79 -2.31
CA ALA A 173 2.24 32.65 -2.28
C ALA A 173 2.71 32.06 -0.94
N SER A 174 2.20 32.56 0.19
CA SER A 174 2.53 32.02 1.52
C SER A 174 2.14 30.54 1.64
N ARG A 175 0.94 30.15 1.19
CA ARG A 175 0.51 28.73 1.22
C ARG A 175 1.40 27.82 0.37
N GLN A 176 1.86 28.28 -0.79
CA GLN A 176 2.72 27.50 -1.68
C GLN A 176 4.05 27.11 -1.05
N TRP A 177 4.57 27.91 -0.11
CA TRP A 177 5.79 27.61 0.63
C TRP A 177 5.52 26.92 1.98
N MET A 178 4.45 27.32 2.68
CA MET A 178 4.09 26.72 3.97
C MET A 178 3.67 25.26 3.85
N ALA A 179 2.96 24.87 2.79
CA ALA A 179 2.55 23.47 2.61
C ALA A 179 3.75 22.51 2.52
N PRO A 180 4.74 22.72 1.62
CA PRO A 180 5.97 21.94 1.62
C PRO A 180 6.75 22.03 2.94
N ALA A 181 6.79 23.19 3.60
CA ALA A 181 7.51 23.34 4.87
C ALA A 181 6.90 22.50 6.00
N VAL A 182 5.57 22.54 6.17
CA VAL A 182 4.87 21.75 7.20
C VAL A 182 4.97 20.25 6.89
N VAL A 183 4.79 19.84 5.63
CA VAL A 183 4.99 18.43 5.24
C VAL A 183 6.44 17.99 5.44
N GLY A 184 7.40 18.86 5.13
CA GLY A 184 8.82 18.61 5.39
C GLY A 184 9.13 18.44 6.88
N ALA A 185 8.55 19.28 7.75
CA ALA A 185 8.68 19.17 9.20
C ALA A 185 8.05 17.88 9.74
N LEU A 186 6.85 17.50 9.28
CA LEU A 186 6.22 16.23 9.64
C LEU A 186 7.03 15.02 9.13
N CYS A 187 7.59 15.11 7.93
CA CYS A 187 8.48 14.09 7.37
C CYS A 187 9.72 13.92 8.25
N ALA A 188 10.38 15.02 8.64
CA ALA A 188 11.52 15.00 9.54
C ALA A 188 11.16 14.44 10.92
N ALA A 189 10.05 14.88 11.50
CA ALA A 189 9.58 14.37 12.79
C ALA A 189 9.29 12.86 12.75
N SER A 190 8.67 12.40 11.66
CA SER A 190 8.45 10.97 11.40
C SER A 190 9.79 10.22 11.33
N LEU A 191 10.69 10.64 10.44
CA LEU A 191 11.95 9.93 10.18
C LEU A 191 12.91 9.92 11.38
N LEU A 192 13.04 11.04 12.08
CA LEU A 192 14.05 11.24 13.12
C LEU A 192 13.58 10.83 14.52
N LYS A 193 12.26 10.79 14.75
CA LYS A 193 11.65 10.47 16.06
C LYS A 193 10.64 9.33 15.97
N PHE A 194 9.46 9.55 15.39
CA PHE A 194 8.33 8.62 15.54
C PHE A 194 8.57 7.25 14.89
N ASN A 195 9.23 7.20 13.74
CA ASN A 195 9.56 5.95 13.05
C ASN A 195 10.56 5.06 13.81
N ARG A 196 11.12 5.55 14.93
CA ARG A 196 12.00 4.77 15.82
C ARG A 196 11.25 4.15 17.01
N MET A 197 9.99 4.53 17.20
CA MET A 197 9.12 4.08 18.27
C MET A 197 8.22 2.97 17.72
N ALA A 198 8.56 1.70 17.98
CA ALA A 198 7.88 0.55 17.35
C ALA A 198 6.38 0.49 17.69
N ASP A 199 6.00 0.95 18.88
CA ASP A 199 4.62 1.11 19.37
C ASP A 199 3.78 2.09 18.54
N MET A 200 4.41 2.90 17.70
CA MET A 200 3.72 3.89 16.87
C MET A 200 3.32 3.35 15.49
N ASP A 201 3.56 2.07 15.20
CA ASP A 201 3.27 1.47 13.88
C ASP A 201 1.77 1.34 13.55
N ALA A 202 0.88 1.54 14.53
CA ALA A 202 -0.56 1.72 14.32
C ALA A 202 -0.96 3.13 13.80
N TYR A 203 -0.03 4.09 13.78
CA TYR A 203 -0.31 5.50 13.49
C TYR A 203 0.38 6.01 12.22
N ALA A 204 -0.35 6.80 11.42
CA ALA A 204 0.17 7.44 10.21
C ALA A 204 1.47 8.22 10.42
N ILE A 205 1.67 8.85 11.58
CA ILE A 205 2.87 9.65 11.84
C ILE A 205 4.16 8.82 11.78
N TYR A 206 4.09 7.51 12.08
CA TYR A 206 5.22 6.60 11.95
C TYR A 206 5.65 6.41 10.50
N PHE A 207 4.70 6.41 9.55
CA PHE A 207 4.95 6.17 8.13
C PHE A 207 4.99 7.46 7.28
N PHE A 208 4.70 8.61 7.90
CA PHE A 208 4.64 9.89 7.20
C PHE A 208 5.99 10.30 6.58
N GLY A 209 7.12 9.77 7.04
CA GLY A 209 8.42 9.98 6.40
C GLY A 209 8.45 9.51 4.95
N ALA A 210 8.08 8.24 4.70
CA ALA A 210 8.03 7.68 3.35
C ALA A 210 6.90 8.29 2.52
N TYR A 211 5.72 8.47 3.12
CA TYR A 211 4.57 9.08 2.44
C TYR A 211 4.83 10.55 2.07
N GLY A 212 5.31 11.34 3.03
CA GLY A 212 5.66 12.75 2.88
C GLY A 212 6.81 12.97 1.90
N LEU A 213 7.78 12.04 1.81
CA LEU A 213 8.78 12.04 0.75
C LEU A 213 8.11 12.03 -0.63
N GLY A 214 7.15 11.13 -0.85
CA GLY A 214 6.34 11.10 -2.08
C GLY A 214 5.60 12.43 -2.36
N VAL A 215 4.99 13.02 -1.34
CA VAL A 215 4.29 14.31 -1.43
C VAL A 215 5.24 15.42 -1.90
N LEU A 216 6.40 15.54 -1.26
CA LEU A 216 7.38 16.59 -1.56
C LEU A 216 8.00 16.40 -2.95
N LEU A 217 8.22 15.14 -3.37
CA LEU A 217 8.66 14.80 -4.74
C LEU A 217 7.63 15.17 -5.80
N CYS A 218 6.33 15.14 -5.48
CA CYS A 218 5.30 15.62 -6.39
C CYS A 218 5.38 17.15 -6.54
N TRP A 219 5.43 17.88 -5.42
CA TRP A 219 5.42 19.34 -5.45
C TRP A 219 6.70 19.96 -6.01
N CYS A 220 7.87 19.37 -5.76
CA CYS A 220 9.15 19.91 -6.22
C CYS A 220 9.27 19.96 -7.75
N GLN A 221 8.40 19.25 -8.48
CA GLN A 221 8.40 19.23 -9.95
C GLN A 221 7.98 20.56 -10.56
N GLY A 222 7.13 21.30 -9.85
CA GLY A 222 6.67 22.63 -10.27
C GLY A 222 7.58 23.77 -9.79
N TRP A 223 8.65 23.47 -9.04
CA TRP A 223 9.56 24.49 -8.52
C TRP A 223 10.58 24.92 -9.57
N ALA A 224 11.10 26.13 -9.41
CA ALA A 224 12.23 26.62 -10.21
C ALA A 224 13.44 25.67 -10.09
N PRO A 225 14.26 25.52 -11.14
CA PRO A 225 15.33 24.52 -11.16
C PRO A 225 16.27 24.54 -9.95
N ALA A 226 16.66 25.72 -9.47
CA ALA A 226 17.52 25.88 -8.29
C ALA A 226 16.82 25.41 -7.00
N ALA A 227 15.59 25.87 -6.76
CA ALA A 227 14.78 25.45 -5.61
C ALA A 227 14.49 23.95 -5.62
N ARG A 228 14.23 23.37 -6.81
CA ARG A 228 14.06 21.91 -6.97
C ARG A 228 15.32 21.15 -6.56
N ARG A 229 16.50 21.58 -7.03
CA ARG A 229 17.77 20.95 -6.64
C ARG A 229 18.00 21.04 -5.13
N ALA A 230 17.82 22.22 -4.55
CA ALA A 230 17.95 22.43 -3.11
C ALA A 230 16.98 21.53 -2.31
N GLY A 231 15.72 21.45 -2.74
CA GLY A 231 14.73 20.57 -2.11
C GLY A 231 15.10 19.08 -2.20
N LEU A 232 15.56 18.62 -3.37
CA LEU A 232 16.01 17.23 -3.53
C LEU A 232 17.25 16.92 -2.67
N LEU A 233 18.20 17.85 -2.58
CA LEU A 233 19.38 17.71 -1.71
C LEU A 233 18.97 17.69 -0.23
N ALA A 234 18.04 18.55 0.18
CA ALA A 234 17.53 18.56 1.56
C ALA A 234 16.81 17.25 1.91
N LEU A 235 15.98 16.72 1.01
CA LEU A 235 15.33 15.41 1.19
C LEU A 235 16.34 14.26 1.24
N GLY A 236 17.33 14.26 0.34
CA GLY A 236 18.41 13.28 0.35
C GLY A 236 19.22 13.34 1.64
N GLY A 237 19.60 14.54 2.08
CA GLY A 237 20.29 14.77 3.35
C GLY A 237 19.48 14.31 4.56
N LEU A 238 18.17 14.56 4.56
CA LEU A 238 17.27 14.08 5.62
C LEU A 238 17.20 12.55 5.67
N MET A 239 17.12 11.88 4.52
CA MET A 239 17.12 10.41 4.46
C MET A 239 18.45 9.82 4.93
N VAL A 240 19.58 10.40 4.49
CA VAL A 240 20.92 10.00 4.94
C VAL A 240 21.06 10.20 6.45
N ALA A 241 20.64 11.36 6.97
CA ALA A 241 20.67 11.63 8.42
C ALA A 241 19.80 10.64 9.21
N ALA A 242 18.60 10.32 8.72
CA ALA A 242 17.72 9.36 9.38
C ALA A 242 18.27 7.93 9.39
N LEU A 243 18.96 7.52 8.31
CA LEU A 243 19.65 6.23 8.21
C LEU A 243 20.93 6.18 9.06
N ALA A 244 21.69 7.27 9.11
CA ALA A 244 22.89 7.38 9.94
C ALA A 244 22.56 7.40 11.44
N LEU A 245 21.44 8.04 11.81
CA LEU A 245 20.96 8.07 13.20
C LEU A 245 20.54 6.68 13.69
N GLN A 246 19.81 5.94 12.86
CA GLN A 246 19.42 4.56 13.11
C GLN A 246 19.06 3.88 11.79
N PHE A 247 19.91 2.95 11.38
CA PHE A 247 19.76 2.26 10.11
C PHE A 247 18.47 1.43 10.10
N ARG A 248 17.63 1.68 9.10
CA ARG A 248 16.32 1.05 8.91
C ARG A 248 16.12 0.78 7.44
N GLU A 249 16.09 -0.48 7.05
CA GLU A 249 16.04 -0.92 5.66
C GLU A 249 14.79 -0.42 4.92
N ARG A 250 13.67 -0.27 5.65
CA ARG A 250 12.44 0.36 5.14
C ARG A 250 12.72 1.76 4.55
N LEU A 251 13.59 2.55 5.19
CA LEU A 251 13.95 3.88 4.69
C LEU A 251 14.82 3.81 3.44
N VAL A 252 15.66 2.77 3.29
CA VAL A 252 16.42 2.52 2.07
C VAL A 252 15.47 2.27 0.91
N VAL A 253 14.46 1.42 1.07
CA VAL A 253 13.46 1.15 0.01
C VAL A 253 12.68 2.42 -0.36
N ALA A 254 12.30 3.25 0.62
CA ALA A 254 11.64 4.53 0.37
C ALA A 254 12.56 5.50 -0.42
N ALA A 255 13.84 5.60 -0.04
CA ALA A 255 14.83 6.43 -0.73
C ALA A 255 15.09 5.95 -2.17
N LEU A 256 15.25 4.64 -2.37
CA LEU A 256 15.43 4.07 -3.72
C LEU A 256 14.20 4.32 -4.59
N THR A 257 13.00 4.15 -4.05
CA THR A 257 11.74 4.48 -4.76
C THR A 257 11.72 5.95 -5.18
N ALA A 258 12.11 6.86 -4.28
CA ALA A 258 12.24 8.29 -4.58
C ALA A 258 13.25 8.57 -5.69
N VAL A 259 14.43 7.94 -5.64
CA VAL A 259 15.46 8.06 -6.68
C VAL A 259 14.94 7.58 -8.03
N VAL A 260 14.25 6.43 -8.08
CA VAL A 260 13.61 5.93 -9.31
C VAL A 260 12.61 6.96 -9.84
N ILE A 261 11.73 7.53 -9.00
CA ILE A 261 10.75 8.56 -9.44
C ILE A 261 11.45 9.82 -10.00
N VAL A 262 12.56 10.25 -9.40
CA VAL A 262 13.32 11.44 -9.82
C VAL A 262 14.08 11.20 -11.13
N LEU A 263 14.80 10.08 -11.21
CA LEU A 263 15.60 9.70 -12.37
C LEU A 263 14.73 9.30 -13.55
N TRP A 264 13.55 8.74 -13.30
CA TRP A 264 12.59 8.37 -14.33
C TRP A 264 11.84 9.58 -14.86
N ARG A 265 12.59 10.51 -15.45
CA ARG A 265 12.06 11.68 -16.16
C ARG A 265 12.49 11.76 -17.61
N ARG A 266 13.38 10.88 -18.06
CA ARG A 266 13.87 10.85 -19.45
C ARG A 266 14.28 9.43 -19.82
N GLY A 267 13.46 8.75 -20.62
CA GLY A 267 13.79 7.46 -21.19
C GLY A 267 12.67 7.01 -22.12
N THR A 268 12.98 6.82 -23.40
CA THR A 268 12.23 5.94 -24.28
C THR A 268 12.48 4.53 -23.80
N LEU A 269 11.42 3.77 -23.53
CA LEU A 269 11.60 2.35 -23.26
C LEU A 269 12.05 1.69 -24.57
N PRO A 270 12.77 0.56 -24.53
CA PRO A 270 13.07 -0.18 -25.75
C PRO A 270 11.77 -0.44 -26.54
N ALA A 271 11.79 -0.19 -27.85
CA ALA A 271 10.57 -0.20 -28.68
C ALA A 271 9.80 -1.54 -28.68
N TRP A 272 10.46 -2.65 -28.33
CA TRP A 272 9.80 -3.95 -28.13
C TRP A 272 8.99 -3.99 -26.83
N PHE A 273 9.51 -3.39 -25.76
CA PHE A 273 8.89 -3.33 -24.45
C PHE A 273 7.76 -2.29 -24.42
N GLU A 274 7.90 -1.18 -25.17
CA GLU A 274 6.80 -0.24 -25.40
C GLU A 274 5.59 -0.90 -26.05
N ARG A 275 5.82 -1.83 -26.99
CA ARG A 275 4.74 -2.51 -27.74
C ARG A 275 4.10 -3.67 -26.98
N HIS A 276 4.88 -4.49 -26.25
CA HIS A 276 4.38 -5.75 -25.69
C HIS A 276 4.48 -5.85 -24.15
N GLY A 277 5.42 -5.13 -23.53
CA GLY A 277 5.66 -5.23 -22.08
C GLY A 277 4.78 -4.30 -21.24
N GLN A 278 4.31 -3.19 -21.80
CA GLN A 278 3.53 -2.19 -21.07
C GLN A 278 2.13 -2.66 -20.66
N GLY A 279 1.44 -3.37 -21.55
CA GLY A 279 0.07 -3.83 -21.31
C GLY A 279 -0.07 -4.73 -20.08
N PRO A 280 0.72 -5.81 -19.97
CA PRO A 280 0.69 -6.70 -18.81
C PRO A 280 1.02 -5.99 -17.50
N VAL A 281 2.07 -5.16 -17.47
CA VAL A 281 2.48 -4.44 -16.25
C VAL A 281 1.42 -3.44 -15.81
N GLN A 282 0.84 -2.69 -16.74
CA GLN A 282 -0.25 -1.77 -16.42
C GLN A 282 -1.51 -2.50 -15.96
N SER A 283 -1.78 -3.70 -16.50
CA SER A 283 -2.86 -4.56 -16.02
C SER A 283 -2.61 -5.01 -14.58
N MET A 284 -1.42 -5.51 -14.27
CA MET A 284 -1.03 -5.90 -12.90
C MET A 284 -1.13 -4.72 -11.93
N ALA A 285 -0.64 -3.54 -12.32
CA ALA A 285 -0.72 -2.33 -11.51
C ALA A 285 -2.16 -1.87 -11.25
N ARG A 286 -3.06 -2.05 -12.23
CA ARG A 286 -4.49 -1.70 -12.12
C ARG A 286 -5.20 -2.56 -11.09
N HIS A 287 -4.86 -3.85 -11.02
CA HIS A 287 -5.49 -4.81 -10.12
C HIS A 287 -4.68 -5.02 -8.83
N ALA A 288 -3.63 -4.24 -8.60
CA ALA A 288 -2.74 -4.41 -7.44
C ALA A 288 -3.47 -4.30 -6.10
N TYR A 289 -4.50 -3.46 -5.99
CA TYR A 289 -5.30 -3.36 -4.77
C TYR A 289 -6.17 -4.60 -4.56
N ALA A 290 -6.89 -5.05 -5.59
CA ALA A 290 -7.61 -6.32 -5.55
C ALA A 290 -6.69 -7.49 -5.14
N LEU A 291 -5.51 -7.61 -5.77
CA LEU A 291 -4.52 -8.64 -5.42
C LEU A 291 -4.09 -8.55 -3.96
N PHE A 292 -3.76 -7.34 -3.49
CA PHE A 292 -3.41 -7.09 -2.10
C PHE A 292 -4.52 -7.52 -1.14
N LEU A 293 -5.79 -7.43 -1.52
CA LEU A 293 -6.91 -7.83 -0.68
C LEU A 293 -7.20 -9.34 -0.71
N VAL A 294 -7.11 -9.98 -1.88
CA VAL A 294 -7.60 -11.36 -2.06
C VAL A 294 -6.54 -12.45 -1.97
N HIS A 295 -5.25 -12.10 -1.91
CA HIS A 295 -4.20 -13.13 -1.88
C HIS A 295 -4.23 -13.99 -0.61
N PHE A 296 -4.71 -13.46 0.52
CA PHE A 296 -4.79 -14.22 1.77
C PHE A 296 -5.79 -15.37 1.77
N PRO A 297 -7.08 -15.18 1.43
CA PRO A 297 -8.00 -16.31 1.33
C PRO A 297 -7.52 -17.39 0.35
N VAL A 298 -6.85 -16.99 -0.74
CA VAL A 298 -6.21 -17.95 -1.65
C VAL A 298 -5.07 -18.70 -0.97
N CYS A 299 -4.21 -18.01 -0.22
CA CYS A 299 -3.15 -18.62 0.58
C CYS A 299 -3.68 -19.66 1.56
N LEU A 300 -4.77 -19.35 2.29
CA LEU A 300 -5.41 -20.28 3.22
C LEU A 300 -5.90 -21.55 2.52
N LEU A 301 -6.66 -21.40 1.43
CA LEU A 301 -7.24 -22.52 0.68
C LEU A 301 -6.17 -23.43 0.05
N VAL A 302 -5.10 -22.84 -0.49
CA VAL A 302 -4.03 -23.62 -1.12
C VAL A 302 -3.19 -24.36 -0.07
N ASN A 303 -2.94 -23.75 1.09
CA ASN A 303 -2.29 -24.42 2.21
C ASN A 303 -3.14 -25.60 2.73
N ALA A 304 -4.45 -25.43 2.88
CA ALA A 304 -5.32 -26.52 3.31
C ALA A 304 -5.36 -27.68 2.30
N LEU A 305 -5.38 -27.38 1.00
CA LEU A 305 -5.29 -28.41 -0.04
C LEU A 305 -3.94 -29.12 -0.01
N TYR A 306 -2.85 -28.40 0.25
CA TYR A 306 -1.51 -28.97 0.39
C TYR A 306 -1.45 -29.92 1.59
N GLU A 307 -1.96 -29.49 2.75
CA GLU A 307 -1.96 -30.29 3.98
C GLU A 307 -2.83 -31.55 3.87
N HIS A 308 -4.03 -31.43 3.30
CA HIS A 308 -4.91 -32.58 3.11
C HIS A 308 -4.27 -33.69 2.24
N ARG A 309 -3.33 -33.33 1.36
CA ARG A 309 -2.57 -34.30 0.56
C ARG A 309 -1.38 -34.89 1.31
N ALA A 310 -0.96 -34.27 2.42
CA ALA A 310 0.20 -34.66 3.22
C ALA A 310 -0.07 -35.80 4.22
N GLU A 311 -1.33 -36.13 4.48
CA GLU A 311 -1.74 -37.28 5.32
C GLU A 311 -1.32 -38.66 4.75
N SER A 312 -0.71 -38.71 3.55
CA SER A 312 -0.04 -39.90 3.01
C SER A 312 1.47 -39.84 3.31
N PRO A 313 2.08 -40.86 3.94
CA PRO A 313 3.44 -40.79 4.49
C PRO A 313 4.47 -40.78 3.35
N ALA A 314 4.89 -39.61 2.87
CA ALA A 314 6.03 -39.52 1.97
C ALA A 314 6.78 -38.17 2.04
N PRO A 315 8.12 -38.17 2.12
CA PRO A 315 8.98 -36.98 1.91
C PRO A 315 8.87 -36.36 0.49
N MET A 316 7.95 -36.87 -0.35
CA MET A 316 7.68 -36.40 -1.70
C MET A 316 6.75 -35.16 -1.73
N LEU A 317 6.02 -34.88 -0.64
CA LEU A 317 5.14 -33.71 -0.55
C LEU A 317 5.88 -32.40 -0.37
N ASP A 318 6.96 -32.37 0.42
CA ASP A 318 7.82 -31.19 0.53
C ASP A 318 8.38 -30.79 -0.83
N ALA A 319 8.76 -31.77 -1.67
CA ALA A 319 9.22 -31.52 -3.03
C ALA A 319 8.16 -30.85 -3.93
N LEU A 320 6.87 -30.90 -3.56
CA LEU A 320 5.79 -30.19 -4.25
C LEU A 320 5.55 -28.78 -3.72
N ALA A 321 6.13 -28.39 -2.58
CA ALA A 321 5.97 -27.05 -2.00
C ALA A 321 6.30 -25.91 -2.99
N PRO A 322 7.36 -25.99 -3.83
CA PRO A 322 7.60 -24.97 -4.84
C PRO A 322 6.48 -24.85 -5.87
N LEU A 323 5.90 -25.98 -6.29
CA LEU A 323 4.76 -26.00 -7.20
C LEU A 323 3.52 -25.41 -6.52
N ALA A 324 3.28 -25.74 -5.25
CA ALA A 324 2.18 -25.22 -4.46
C ALA A 324 2.30 -23.70 -4.25
N LEU A 325 3.51 -23.19 -3.97
CA LEU A 325 3.79 -21.75 -3.86
C LEU A 325 3.54 -21.02 -5.19
N VAL A 326 4.02 -21.57 -6.30
CA VAL A 326 3.76 -21.01 -7.65
C VAL A 326 2.28 -21.03 -7.96
N ALA A 327 1.57 -22.11 -7.61
CA ALA A 327 0.13 -22.21 -7.78
C ALA A 327 -0.61 -21.16 -6.92
N ALA A 328 -0.24 -20.99 -5.65
CA ALA A 328 -0.84 -19.99 -4.76
C ALA A 328 -0.62 -18.56 -5.28
N TRP A 329 0.60 -18.25 -5.74
CA TRP A 329 0.94 -16.98 -6.35
C TRP A 329 0.14 -16.72 -7.63
N PHE A 330 0.04 -17.71 -8.51
CA PHE A 330 -0.71 -17.62 -9.77
C PHE A 330 -2.21 -17.47 -9.53
N LEU A 331 -2.79 -18.29 -8.65
CA LEU A 331 -4.20 -18.24 -8.27
C LEU A 331 -4.55 -16.91 -7.60
N SER A 332 -3.65 -16.33 -6.80
CA SER A 332 -3.85 -14.99 -6.21
C SER A 332 -3.96 -13.93 -7.31
N ASN A 333 -3.08 -13.96 -8.31
CA ASN A 333 -3.14 -13.07 -9.45
C ASN A 333 -4.40 -13.28 -10.30
N LEU A 334 -4.85 -14.53 -10.49
CA LEU A 334 -6.09 -14.83 -11.18
C LEU A 334 -7.32 -14.35 -10.39
N ALA A 335 -7.37 -14.57 -9.08
CA ALA A 335 -8.48 -14.16 -8.21
C ALA A 335 -8.64 -12.64 -8.13
N ALA A 336 -7.54 -11.88 -8.29
CA ALA A 336 -7.56 -10.43 -8.33
C ALA A 336 -8.38 -9.88 -9.53
N LEU A 337 -8.41 -10.59 -10.66
CA LEU A 337 -9.11 -10.14 -11.88
C LEU A 337 -10.65 -10.08 -11.73
N PRO A 338 -11.36 -11.17 -11.35
CA PRO A 338 -12.79 -11.12 -11.12
C PRO A 338 -13.14 -10.22 -9.94
N PHE A 339 -12.35 -10.25 -8.86
CA PHE A 339 -12.55 -9.37 -7.72
C PHE A 339 -12.50 -7.89 -8.13
N HIS A 340 -11.49 -7.51 -8.91
CA HIS A 340 -11.41 -6.15 -9.44
C HIS A 340 -12.61 -5.81 -10.31
N ARG A 341 -12.97 -6.69 -11.24
CA ARG A 341 -14.02 -6.44 -12.24
C ARG A 341 -15.41 -6.32 -11.62
N TRP A 342 -15.72 -7.17 -10.63
CA TRP A 342 -17.07 -7.33 -10.11
C TRP A 342 -17.30 -6.71 -8.73
N ILE A 343 -16.24 -6.46 -7.96
CA ILE A 343 -16.33 -5.89 -6.62
C ILE A 343 -15.69 -4.51 -6.60
N GLU A 344 -14.37 -4.43 -6.82
CA GLU A 344 -13.62 -3.17 -6.68
C GLU A 344 -14.13 -2.09 -7.66
N ALA A 345 -14.14 -2.38 -8.97
CA ALA A 345 -14.46 -1.38 -9.99
C ALA A 345 -15.91 -0.87 -9.93
N PRO A 346 -16.95 -1.69 -9.67
CA PRO A 346 -18.30 -1.21 -9.45
C PRO A 346 -18.43 -0.33 -8.20
N LEU A 347 -17.80 -0.72 -7.09
CA LEU A 347 -17.81 0.06 -5.84
C LEU A 347 -17.12 1.42 -6.03
N LEU A 348 -16.06 1.50 -6.85
CA LEU A 348 -15.41 2.76 -7.21
C LEU A 348 -16.28 3.69 -8.06
N ARG A 349 -17.20 3.14 -8.86
CA ARG A 349 -18.15 3.93 -9.67
C ARG A 349 -19.30 4.45 -8.83
N TRP A 350 -19.68 3.72 -7.78
CA TRP A 350 -20.73 4.13 -6.87
C TRP A 350 -20.24 5.27 -5.98
N ARG A 351 -20.87 6.45 -6.09
CA ARG A 351 -20.57 7.61 -5.26
C ARG A 351 -21.71 7.86 -4.29
N PRO A 352 -21.59 7.46 -3.02
CA PRO A 352 -22.59 7.80 -2.02
C PRO A 352 -22.70 9.33 -1.90
N ARG A 353 -23.87 9.84 -1.51
CA ARG A 353 -24.15 11.29 -1.43
C ARG A 353 -23.10 12.06 -0.61
N ALA A 354 -22.56 11.45 0.44
CA ALA A 354 -21.50 12.04 1.27
C ALA A 354 -20.15 12.23 0.53
N ALA A 355 -19.92 11.52 -0.58
CA ALA A 355 -18.73 11.62 -1.42
C ALA A 355 -18.97 12.48 -2.68
N VAL A 356 -20.13 13.13 -2.81
CA VAL A 356 -20.43 14.06 -3.89
C VAL A 356 -19.82 15.41 -3.55
N LEU A 357 -18.99 15.93 -4.45
CA LEU A 357 -18.41 17.27 -4.30
C LEU A 357 -19.54 18.32 -4.31
N PRO A 358 -19.47 19.36 -3.45
CA PRO A 358 -20.46 20.44 -3.44
C PRO A 358 -20.63 21.10 -4.81
N GLN A 359 -21.83 21.60 -5.11
CA GLN A 359 -22.11 22.33 -6.35
C GLN A 359 -21.12 23.50 -6.55
N GLY A 360 -20.55 23.61 -7.76
CA GLY A 360 -19.52 24.61 -8.09
C GLY A 360 -18.08 24.17 -7.86
N VAL A 361 -17.85 22.95 -7.36
CA VAL A 361 -16.51 22.32 -7.29
C VAL A 361 -16.25 21.57 -8.60
N ALA A 362 -15.31 22.05 -9.41
CA ALA A 362 -15.03 21.50 -10.73
C ALA A 362 -14.05 20.30 -10.65
N ILE A 363 -14.32 19.26 -11.44
CA ILE A 363 -13.34 18.20 -11.72
C ILE A 363 -12.45 18.75 -12.83
N ARG A 364 -11.20 19.11 -12.51
CA ARG A 364 -10.17 19.45 -13.51
C ARG A 364 -9.19 18.31 -13.66
#